data_AF-A0AA38G339-F1
#
_entry.id   AF-A0AA38G339-F1
#
_cell.length_a   1.000
_cell.length_b   1.000
_cell.length_c   1.000
_cell.angle_alpha   90.00
_cell.angle_beta   90.00
_cell.angle_gamma   90.00
#
_symmetry.space_group_name_H-M   'P 1'
#
loop_
_entity.id
_entity.type
_entity.pdbx_description
1 polymer ?
#
loop_
_entity_poly.entity_id
_entity_poly.type
_entity_poly.pdbx_seq_one_letter_code
_entity_poly.pdbx_strand_id
1 'polypeptide(L)'
;MGKTCTIVWFRRDFRVEDNPALAAAARGVGGEGSVLPVYIWCPSEEGQFYPGRVSRWWVKQSLLHLHHSLQVMGSPLVMIKAQDTLSALLHCARSTGATRIFYNHLYDPVSLVRDHKLKQRLLDQGFTVQSFNGDLLYEPWEVYDDNGQAFTTFDAYWEKCLSMPVEPEAPLLPPKRLVLPE
;
A
#
# COMPACT_ATOMS: atom_id res chain seq x y z
N MET A 1 0.79 -8.67 26.61
CA MET A 1 0.27 -8.87 25.25
C MET A 1 1.43 -8.67 24.29
N GLY A 2 1.69 -9.60 23.37
CA GLY A 2 2.89 -9.53 22.50
C GLY A 2 2.87 -8.29 21.61
N LYS A 3 4.05 -7.69 21.38
CA LYS A 3 4.21 -6.56 20.44
C LYS A 3 3.60 -6.96 19.09
N THR A 4 2.66 -6.16 18.58
CA THR A 4 2.04 -6.42 17.27
C THR A 4 3.00 -6.02 16.15
N CYS A 5 3.24 -6.90 15.18
CA CYS A 5 4.02 -6.57 13.99
C CYS A 5 3.09 -6.39 12.78
N THR A 6 3.25 -5.29 12.06
CA THR A 6 2.49 -4.94 10.85
C THR A 6 3.46 -4.87 9.66
N ILE A 7 3.18 -5.65 8.62
CA ILE A 7 3.86 -5.51 7.34
C ILE A 7 3.21 -4.36 6.57
N VAL A 8 4.02 -3.42 6.09
CA VAL A 8 3.59 -2.37 5.15
C VAL A 8 4.15 -2.72 3.78
N TRP A 9 3.29 -3.15 2.86
CA TRP A 9 3.68 -3.58 1.53
C TRP A 9 3.61 -2.41 0.54
N PHE A 10 4.79 -1.88 0.20
CA PHE A 10 4.98 -0.82 -0.79
C PHE A 10 4.96 -1.38 -2.21
N ARG A 11 4.35 -0.62 -3.14
CA ARG A 11 4.17 -1.01 -4.55
C ARG A 11 4.44 0.12 -5.53
N ARG A 12 3.64 1.19 -5.50
CA ARG A 12 3.79 2.40 -6.33
C ARG A 12 3.72 3.70 -5.52
N ASP A 13 3.76 3.56 -4.20
CA ASP A 13 3.58 4.56 -3.17
C ASP A 13 4.90 4.81 -2.42
N PHE A 14 5.99 5.06 -3.16
CA PHE A 14 7.35 5.12 -2.63
C PHE A 14 7.65 6.41 -1.85
N ARG A 15 6.84 6.68 -0.82
CA ARG A 15 6.87 7.87 0.02
C ARG A 15 6.56 7.51 1.46
N VAL A 16 7.08 8.32 2.37
CA VAL A 16 6.87 8.22 3.81
C VAL A 16 5.89 9.28 4.33
N GLU A 17 5.79 10.41 3.64
CA GLU A 17 4.84 11.47 3.92
C GLU A 17 3.50 11.16 3.28
N ASP A 18 2.43 11.45 4.03
CA ASP A 18 1.05 11.26 3.62
C ASP A 18 0.76 9.83 3.08
N ASN A 19 1.45 8.82 3.61
CA ASN A 19 1.20 7.43 3.25
C ASN A 19 0.23 6.79 4.27
N PRO A 20 -1.05 6.56 3.93
CA PRO A 20 -2.04 6.13 4.92
C PRO A 20 -1.77 4.73 5.47
N ALA A 21 -1.32 3.79 4.62
CA ALA A 21 -0.92 2.46 5.08
C ALA A 21 0.24 2.50 6.08
N LEU A 22 1.27 3.32 5.79
CA LEU A 22 2.42 3.49 6.69
C LEU A 22 2.01 4.20 7.99
N ALA A 23 1.22 5.28 7.89
CA ALA A 23 0.75 6.04 9.05
C ALA A 23 -0.15 5.18 9.96
N ALA A 24 -1.05 4.39 9.37
CA ALA A 24 -1.90 3.45 10.09
C ALA A 24 -1.09 2.35 10.78
N ALA A 25 -0.08 1.80 10.13
CA ALA A 25 0.82 0.81 10.73
C ALA A 25 1.62 1.40 11.89
N ALA A 26 2.16 2.61 11.73
CA ALA A 26 2.97 3.28 12.74
C ALA A 26 2.18 3.69 14.00
N ARG A 27 0.87 3.98 13.88
CA ARG A 27 0.00 4.25 15.04
C ARG A 27 -0.19 3.01 15.94
N GLY A 28 -0.03 1.81 15.40
CA GLY A 28 -0.08 0.55 16.17
C GLY A 28 -1.41 0.32 16.89
N VAL A 29 -1.42 -0.61 17.86
CA VAL A 29 -2.49 -0.76 18.84
C VAL A 29 -1.97 -0.17 20.15
N GLY A 30 -2.54 0.95 20.61
CA GLY A 30 -2.09 1.62 21.83
C GLY A 30 -0.72 2.32 21.72
N GLY A 31 -0.24 2.62 20.52
CA GLY A 31 1.08 3.23 20.30
C GLY A 31 2.26 2.26 20.36
N GLU A 32 1.99 0.97 20.57
CA GLU A 32 2.99 -0.10 20.56
C GLU A 32 2.79 -0.99 19.34
N GLY A 33 3.75 -0.98 18.42
CA GLY A 33 3.72 -1.81 17.23
C GLY A 33 5.01 -1.72 16.43
N SER A 34 5.50 -2.86 15.97
CA SER A 34 6.61 -2.93 15.04
C SER A 34 6.11 -2.87 13.60
N VAL A 35 6.83 -2.17 12.73
CA VAL A 35 6.49 -2.03 11.32
C VAL A 35 7.60 -2.67 10.49
N LEU A 36 7.22 -3.53 9.54
CA LEU A 36 8.12 -4.09 8.55
C LEU A 36 7.76 -3.54 7.16
N PRO A 37 8.47 -2.52 6.66
CA PRO A 37 8.36 -2.07 5.28
C PRO A 37 8.87 -3.15 4.33
N VAL A 38 8.05 -3.56 3.37
CA VAL A 38 8.40 -4.59 2.38
C VAL A 38 8.06 -4.11 0.98
N TYR A 39 8.98 -4.32 0.03
CA TYR A 39 8.74 -4.22 -1.39
C TYR A 39 8.94 -5.61 -2.03
N ILE A 40 7.92 -6.07 -2.76
CA ILE A 40 7.96 -7.37 -3.45
C ILE A 40 7.93 -7.13 -4.96
N TRP A 41 8.95 -7.63 -5.63
CA TRP A 41 9.09 -7.60 -7.08
C TRP A 41 8.76 -8.97 -7.67
N CYS A 42 7.61 -9.08 -8.33
CA CYS A 42 7.12 -10.33 -8.91
C CYS A 42 6.81 -10.19 -10.42
N PRO A 43 7.83 -10.17 -11.30
CA PRO A 43 7.66 -9.99 -12.74
C PRO A 43 6.67 -10.93 -13.42
N SER A 44 6.59 -12.18 -12.93
CA SER A 44 5.71 -13.23 -13.45
C SER A 44 4.23 -12.87 -13.34
N GLU A 45 3.84 -12.11 -12.32
CA GLU A 45 2.46 -11.69 -12.08
C GLU A 45 2.03 -10.50 -12.95
N GLU A 46 2.99 -9.69 -13.40
CA GLU A 46 2.71 -8.48 -14.19
C GLU A 46 2.32 -8.80 -15.64
N GLY A 47 2.69 -9.98 -16.14
CA GLY A 47 2.32 -10.45 -17.48
C GLY A 47 2.68 -9.45 -18.59
N GLN A 48 1.69 -9.07 -19.39
CA GLN A 48 1.86 -8.08 -20.47
C GLN A 48 2.18 -6.66 -19.97
N PHE A 49 1.93 -6.37 -18.69
CA PHE A 49 2.15 -5.06 -18.08
C PHE A 49 3.50 -4.96 -17.36
N TYR A 50 4.42 -5.91 -17.61
CA TYR A 50 5.77 -5.83 -17.07
C TYR A 50 6.39 -4.46 -17.41
N PRO A 51 6.77 -3.64 -16.41
CA PRO A 51 7.08 -2.24 -16.63
C PRO A 51 8.33 -2.09 -17.49
N GLY A 52 8.32 -1.09 -18.38
CA GLY A 52 9.40 -0.86 -19.35
C GLY A 52 10.75 -0.53 -18.74
N ARG A 53 11.81 -0.58 -19.55
CA ARG A 53 13.21 -0.41 -19.11
C ARG A 53 13.45 0.87 -18.29
N VAL A 54 12.94 2.00 -18.75
CA VAL A 54 13.17 3.31 -18.10
C VAL A 54 12.36 3.42 -16.80
N SER A 55 11.12 2.91 -16.79
CA SER A 55 10.31 2.81 -15.58
C SER A 55 11.01 1.98 -14.50
N ARG A 56 11.58 0.81 -14.86
CA ARG A 56 12.35 -0.02 -13.92
C ARG A 56 13.60 0.69 -13.39
N TRP A 57 14.27 1.49 -14.22
CA TRP A 57 15.39 2.32 -13.76
C TRP A 57 14.94 3.31 -12.69
N TRP A 58 13.83 4.02 -12.94
CA TRP A 58 13.27 4.96 -11.97
C TRP A 58 12.88 4.28 -10.66
N VAL A 59 12.14 3.15 -10.75
CA VAL A 59 11.73 2.35 -9.59
C VAL A 59 12.95 1.96 -8.74
N LYS A 60 14.04 1.49 -9.38
CA LYS A 60 15.28 1.17 -8.65
C LYS A 60 15.81 2.37 -7.87
N GLN A 61 15.90 3.56 -8.48
CA GLN A 61 16.41 4.75 -7.79
C GLN A 61 15.47 5.21 -6.67
N SER A 62 14.15 5.17 -6.92
CA SER A 62 13.13 5.53 -5.94
C SER A 62 13.13 4.60 -4.73
N LEU A 63 13.31 3.29 -4.92
CA LEU A 63 13.43 2.32 -3.83
C LEU A 63 14.69 2.54 -2.97
N LEU A 64 15.81 2.91 -3.60
CA LEU A 64 17.03 3.26 -2.85
C LEU A 64 16.81 4.50 -1.99
N HIS A 65 16.15 5.52 -2.54
CA HIS A 65 15.80 6.72 -1.80
C HIS A 65 14.82 6.42 -0.64
N LEU A 66 13.77 5.65 -0.91
CA LEU A 66 12.80 5.22 0.11
C LEU A 66 13.45 4.40 1.23
N HIS A 67 14.34 3.47 0.87
CA HIS A 67 15.09 2.67 1.84
C HIS A 67 15.88 3.55 2.81
N HIS A 68 16.61 4.55 2.30
CA HIS A 68 17.34 5.50 3.14
C HIS A 68 16.41 6.29 4.07
N SER A 69 15.30 6.82 3.53
CA SER A 69 14.33 7.58 4.31
C SER A 69 13.70 6.75 5.44
N LEU A 70 13.37 5.49 5.18
CA LEU A 70 12.85 4.56 6.19
C LEU A 70 13.93 4.16 7.23
N GLN A 71 15.18 3.96 6.80
CA GLN A 71 16.30 3.70 7.70
C GLN A 71 16.51 4.82 8.71
N VAL A 72 16.43 6.08 8.28
CA VAL A 72 16.49 7.25 9.18
C VAL A 72 15.36 7.22 10.22
N MET A 73 14.18 6.70 9.86
CA MET A 73 13.06 6.52 10.79
C MET A 73 13.22 5.30 11.72
N GLY A 74 14.21 4.44 11.50
CA GLY A 74 14.50 3.29 12.35
C GLY A 74 14.07 1.93 11.80
N SER A 75 13.63 1.83 10.54
CA SER A 75 13.31 0.55 9.90
C SER A 75 13.82 0.48 8.46
N PRO A 76 14.65 -0.51 8.07
CA PRO A 76 15.00 -0.68 6.67
C PRO A 76 13.82 -1.14 5.81
N LEU A 77 13.89 -0.86 4.50
CA LEU A 77 13.02 -1.46 3.51
C LEU A 77 13.54 -2.84 3.11
N VAL A 78 12.74 -3.89 3.34
CA VAL A 78 13.03 -5.25 2.87
C VAL A 78 12.61 -5.37 1.40
N MET A 79 13.53 -5.74 0.52
CA MET A 79 13.25 -5.92 -0.92
C MET A 79 13.35 -7.39 -1.30
N ILE A 80 12.29 -7.94 -1.89
CA ILE A 80 12.18 -9.36 -2.19
C ILE A 80 11.88 -9.52 -3.68
N LYS A 81 12.67 -10.32 -4.38
CA LYS A 81 12.32 -10.83 -5.70
C LYS A 81 11.65 -12.18 -5.55
N ALA A 82 10.40 -12.31 -5.99
CA ALA A 82 9.60 -13.51 -5.82
C ALA A 82 8.99 -13.98 -7.15
N GLN A 83 8.47 -15.20 -7.15
CA GLN A 83 7.65 -15.76 -8.25
C GLN A 83 6.15 -15.67 -7.95
N ASP A 84 5.79 -15.51 -6.66
CA ASP A 84 4.43 -15.38 -6.16
C ASP A 84 4.45 -14.42 -4.96
N THR A 85 3.65 -13.35 -5.05
CA THR A 85 3.62 -12.27 -4.06
C THR A 85 3.01 -12.75 -2.74
N LEU A 86 1.98 -13.60 -2.79
CA LEU A 86 1.32 -14.12 -1.59
C LEU A 86 2.31 -14.94 -0.75
N SER A 87 3.04 -15.86 -1.38
CA SER A 87 4.03 -16.69 -0.71
C SER A 87 5.15 -15.88 -0.07
N ALA A 88 5.59 -14.81 -0.73
CA ALA A 88 6.57 -13.88 -0.18
C ALA A 88 6.04 -13.14 1.06
N LEU A 89 4.81 -12.60 1.01
CA LEU A 89 4.17 -11.97 2.18
C LEU A 89 4.00 -12.94 3.35
N LEU A 90 3.52 -14.15 3.08
CA LEU A 90 3.35 -15.19 4.11
C LEU A 90 4.68 -15.60 4.73
N HIS A 91 5.75 -15.67 3.91
CA HIS A 91 7.09 -15.91 4.41
C HIS A 91 7.55 -14.78 5.35
N CYS A 92 7.42 -13.52 4.94
CA CYS A 92 7.72 -12.37 5.80
C CYS A 92 6.93 -12.43 7.11
N ALA A 93 5.62 -12.67 7.03
CA ALA A 93 4.75 -12.65 8.19
C ALA A 93 5.11 -13.76 9.19
N ARG A 94 5.44 -14.96 8.72
CA ARG A 94 5.92 -16.05 9.57
C ARG A 94 7.28 -15.74 10.20
N SER A 95 8.19 -15.14 9.45
CA SER A 95 9.55 -14.83 9.94
C SER A 95 9.57 -13.72 10.99
N THR A 96 8.63 -12.78 10.95
CA THR A 96 8.60 -11.64 11.89
C THR A 96 7.45 -11.68 12.89
N GLY A 97 6.65 -12.76 12.89
CA GLY A 97 5.44 -12.85 13.71
C GLY A 97 4.39 -11.78 13.38
N ALA A 98 4.40 -11.23 12.16
CA ALA A 98 3.44 -10.21 11.77
C ALA A 98 2.03 -10.80 11.71
N THR A 99 1.05 -10.06 12.22
CA THR A 99 -0.37 -10.45 12.22
C THR A 99 -1.23 -9.56 11.33
N ARG A 100 -0.64 -8.44 10.85
CA ARG A 100 -1.32 -7.42 10.06
C ARG A 100 -0.53 -7.14 8.78
N ILE A 101 -1.24 -6.96 7.66
CA ILE A 101 -0.65 -6.59 6.37
C ILE A 101 -1.42 -5.41 5.80
N PHE A 102 -0.74 -4.28 5.68
CA PHE A 102 -1.28 -3.01 5.21
C PHE A 102 -0.64 -2.60 3.88
N TYR A 103 -1.45 -2.07 2.98
CA TYR A 103 -0.99 -1.57 1.68
C TYR A 103 -1.93 -0.50 1.14
N ASN A 104 -1.45 0.34 0.23
CA ASN A 104 -2.33 1.22 -0.54
C ASN A 104 -2.79 0.46 -1.80
N HIS A 105 -4.11 0.38 -2.04
CA HIS A 105 -4.64 -0.38 -3.19
C HIS A 105 -4.41 0.37 -4.50
N LEU A 106 -4.40 -0.37 -5.61
CA LEU A 106 -4.16 0.17 -6.94
C LEU A 106 -5.29 -0.26 -7.87
N TYR A 107 -5.59 0.58 -8.87
CA TYR A 107 -6.76 0.41 -9.74
C TYR A 107 -6.46 -0.22 -11.11
N ASP A 108 -5.19 -0.57 -11.38
CA ASP A 108 -4.88 -1.28 -12.63
C ASP A 108 -5.44 -2.71 -12.61
N PRO A 109 -5.78 -3.30 -13.77
CA PRO A 109 -6.45 -4.60 -13.83
C PRO A 109 -5.68 -5.74 -13.17
N VAL A 110 -4.33 -5.73 -13.27
CA VAL A 110 -3.49 -6.77 -12.66
C VAL A 110 -3.56 -6.66 -11.14
N SER A 111 -3.37 -5.45 -10.61
CA SER A 111 -3.43 -5.16 -9.19
C SER A 111 -4.79 -5.47 -8.58
N LEU A 112 -5.89 -5.07 -9.21
CA LEU A 112 -7.23 -5.35 -8.67
C LEU A 112 -7.48 -6.85 -8.48
N VAL A 113 -7.15 -7.66 -9.49
CA VAL A 113 -7.32 -9.12 -9.42
C VAL A 113 -6.37 -9.74 -8.40
N ARG A 114 -5.11 -9.31 -8.37
CA ARG A 114 -4.11 -9.79 -7.40
C ARG A 114 -4.53 -9.46 -5.98
N ASP A 115 -4.86 -8.20 -5.70
CA ASP A 115 -5.18 -7.71 -4.37
C ASP A 115 -6.44 -8.38 -3.82
N HIS A 116 -7.46 -8.57 -4.64
CA HIS A 116 -8.67 -9.28 -4.23
C HIS A 116 -8.37 -10.72 -3.80
N LYS A 117 -7.64 -11.48 -4.63
CA LYS A 117 -7.25 -12.86 -4.33
C LYS A 117 -6.36 -12.93 -3.10
N LEU A 118 -5.37 -12.04 -3.02
CA LEU A 118 -4.40 -11.99 -1.93
C LEU A 118 -5.07 -11.66 -0.61
N LYS A 119 -5.97 -10.66 -0.58
CA LYS A 119 -6.75 -10.29 0.60
C LYS A 119 -7.58 -11.46 1.11
N GLN A 120 -8.30 -12.17 0.24
CA GLN A 120 -9.05 -13.37 0.63
C GLN A 120 -8.14 -14.43 1.27
N ARG A 121 -7.04 -14.77 0.60
CA ARG A 121 -6.12 -15.84 1.05
C ARG A 121 -5.39 -15.51 2.35
N LEU A 122 -5.14 -14.24 2.62
CA LEU A 122 -4.55 -13.78 3.88
C LEU A 122 -5.59 -13.79 5.01
N LEU A 123 -6.82 -13.35 4.75
CA LEU A 123 -7.91 -13.41 5.73
C LEU A 123 -8.22 -14.86 6.14
N ASP A 124 -8.26 -15.79 5.17
CA ASP A 124 -8.45 -17.23 5.42
C ASP A 124 -7.36 -17.83 6.32
N GLN A 125 -6.18 -17.20 6.36
CA GLN A 125 -5.05 -17.61 7.22
C GLN A 125 -5.00 -16.83 8.55
N GLY A 126 -6.02 -16.02 8.84
CA GLY A 126 -6.14 -15.29 10.11
C GLY A 126 -5.36 -13.99 10.20
N PHE A 127 -4.82 -13.47 9.08
CA PHE A 127 -4.20 -12.15 9.06
C PHE A 127 -5.25 -11.05 9.03
N THR A 128 -4.98 -9.93 9.71
CA THR A 128 -5.75 -8.70 9.49
C THR A 128 -5.19 -7.95 8.30
N VAL A 129 -6.00 -7.78 7.25
CA VAL A 129 -5.58 -7.09 6.02
C VAL A 129 -6.40 -5.83 5.82
N GLN A 130 -5.73 -4.70 5.64
CA GLN A 130 -6.36 -3.42 5.36
C GLN A 130 -5.69 -2.74 4.18
N SER A 131 -6.52 -2.26 3.26
CA SER A 131 -6.10 -1.43 2.14
C SER A 131 -6.57 0.01 2.34
N PHE A 132 -5.84 0.96 1.77
CA PHE A 132 -6.11 2.39 1.89
C PHE A 132 -6.01 3.06 0.51
N ASN A 133 -6.75 4.15 0.33
CA ASN A 133 -6.56 5.05 -0.80
C ASN A 133 -5.25 5.83 -0.60
N GLY A 134 -4.27 5.67 -1.51
CA GLY A 134 -2.96 6.32 -1.38
C GLY A 134 -2.59 7.26 -2.52
N ASP A 135 -3.37 7.29 -3.59
CA ASP A 135 -3.04 7.96 -4.86
C ASP A 135 -4.24 8.65 -5.54
N LEU A 136 -5.46 8.61 -4.97
CA LEU A 136 -6.63 9.33 -5.49
C LEU A 136 -7.21 10.31 -4.45
N LEU A 137 -7.83 11.38 -4.95
CA LEU A 137 -8.60 12.31 -4.10
C LEU A 137 -9.93 11.69 -3.62
N TYR A 138 -10.61 11.00 -4.52
CA TYR A 138 -11.86 10.28 -4.27
C TYR A 138 -11.74 8.87 -4.86
N GLU A 139 -12.33 7.90 -4.19
CA GLU A 139 -12.41 6.55 -4.72
C GLU A 139 -13.32 6.53 -5.96
N PRO A 140 -13.04 5.70 -6.98
CA PRO A 140 -13.82 5.69 -8.22
C PRO A 140 -15.31 5.31 -8.02
N TRP A 141 -15.65 4.67 -6.90
CA TRP A 141 -17.01 4.32 -6.52
C TRP A 141 -17.71 5.35 -5.61
N GLU A 142 -17.11 6.52 -5.40
CA GLU A 142 -17.71 7.61 -4.63
C GLU A 142 -18.34 8.68 -5.54
N VAL A 143 -17.88 8.78 -6.79
CA VAL A 143 -18.24 9.85 -7.72
C VAL A 143 -19.20 9.33 -8.79
N TYR A 144 -20.49 9.53 -8.55
CA TYR A 144 -21.58 9.20 -9.48
C TYR A 144 -22.39 10.43 -9.86
N ASP A 145 -23.11 10.34 -10.97
CA ASP A 145 -24.14 11.32 -11.33
C ASP A 145 -25.35 11.23 -10.38
N ASP A 146 -26.31 12.14 -10.54
CA ASP A 146 -27.48 12.20 -9.67
C ASP A 146 -28.43 10.98 -9.84
N ASN A 147 -28.22 10.17 -10.88
CA ASN A 147 -28.93 8.90 -11.10
C ASN A 147 -28.13 7.68 -10.61
N GLY A 148 -26.96 7.87 -9.99
CA GLY A 148 -26.10 6.79 -9.52
C GLY A 148 -25.28 6.11 -10.63
N GLN A 149 -25.14 6.72 -11.81
CA GLN A 149 -24.38 6.20 -12.93
C GLN A 149 -22.97 6.81 -12.99
N ALA A 150 -22.04 6.05 -13.57
CA ALA A 150 -20.69 6.55 -13.82
C ALA A 150 -20.69 7.57 -14.96
N PHE A 151 -19.89 8.63 -14.80
CA PHE A 151 -19.72 9.66 -15.83
C PHE A 151 -19.01 9.11 -17.08
N THR A 152 -19.39 9.62 -18.25
CA THR A 152 -18.76 9.28 -19.55
C THR A 152 -17.96 10.44 -20.15
N THR A 153 -17.98 11.62 -19.51
CA THR A 153 -17.26 12.82 -19.94
C THR A 153 -16.45 13.38 -18.79
N PHE A 154 -15.22 13.84 -19.08
CA PHE A 154 -14.31 14.37 -18.06
C PHE A 154 -14.86 15.63 -17.36
N ASP A 155 -15.40 16.59 -18.11
CA ASP A 155 -15.83 17.87 -17.53
C ASP A 155 -16.91 17.69 -16.46
N ALA A 156 -17.96 16.93 -16.76
CA ALA A 156 -19.03 16.61 -15.80
C ALA A 156 -18.51 15.83 -14.58
N TYR A 157 -17.60 14.87 -14.78
CA TYR A 157 -16.94 14.16 -13.68
C TYR A 157 -16.15 15.12 -12.78
N TRP A 158 -15.38 16.03 -13.39
CA TRP A 158 -14.54 16.95 -12.65
C TRP A 158 -15.34 18.02 -11.91
N GLU A 159 -16.41 18.54 -12.51
CA GLU A 159 -17.36 19.43 -11.84
C GLU A 159 -18.02 18.74 -10.63
N LYS A 160 -18.37 17.46 -10.75
CA LYS A 160 -18.87 16.69 -9.61
C LYS A 160 -17.82 16.56 -8.51
N CYS A 161 -16.57 16.21 -8.84
CA CYS A 161 -15.48 16.13 -7.87
C CYS A 161 -15.28 17.44 -7.09
N LEU A 162 -15.32 18.58 -7.77
CA LEU A 162 -15.14 19.90 -7.14
C LEU A 162 -16.32 20.31 -6.24
N SER A 163 -17.49 19.69 -6.41
CA SER A 163 -18.71 19.97 -5.65
C SER A 163 -19.09 18.84 -4.69
N MET A 164 -18.19 17.88 -4.46
CA MET A 164 -18.41 16.80 -3.50
C MET A 164 -18.67 17.38 -2.09
N PRO A 165 -19.62 16.81 -1.33
CA PRO A 165 -19.95 17.31 0.00
C PRO A 165 -18.86 17.06 1.04
N VAL A 166 -17.98 16.10 0.78
CA VAL A 166 -16.83 15.76 1.63
C VAL A 166 -15.58 16.20 0.89
N GLU A 167 -14.79 17.05 1.53
CA GLU A 167 -13.48 17.44 1.01
C GLU A 167 -12.48 16.27 1.15
N PRO A 168 -11.49 16.16 0.24
CA PRO A 168 -10.45 15.15 0.38
C PRO A 168 -9.69 15.32 1.69
N GLU A 169 -9.24 14.22 2.28
CA GLU A 169 -8.51 14.27 3.54
C GLU A 169 -7.23 15.10 3.41
N ALA A 170 -6.93 15.89 4.44
CA ALA A 170 -5.70 16.65 4.50
C ALA A 170 -4.48 15.72 4.59
N PRO A 171 -3.33 16.07 3.99
CA PRO A 171 -2.16 15.22 3.99
C PRO A 171 -1.69 14.83 5.40
N LEU A 172 -1.41 13.53 5.60
CA LEU A 172 -0.94 13.02 6.87
C LEU A 172 0.55 13.30 7.09
N LEU A 173 0.92 13.68 8.30
CA LEU A 173 2.33 13.81 8.68
C LEU A 173 3.03 12.44 8.65
N PRO A 174 4.31 12.37 8.22
CA PRO A 174 5.06 11.14 8.27
C PRO A 174 5.28 10.65 9.72
N PRO A 175 5.38 9.34 9.95
CA PRO A 175 5.76 8.81 11.26
C PRO A 175 7.14 9.35 11.70
N LYS A 176 7.25 9.78 12.96
CA LYS A 176 8.53 10.26 13.50
C LYS A 176 9.56 9.14 13.68
N ARG A 177 9.10 7.94 14.01
CA ARG A 177 9.94 6.77 14.29
C ARG A 177 9.16 5.49 13.98
N LEU A 178 9.86 4.50 13.45
CA LEU A 178 9.41 3.14 13.26
C LEU A 178 10.19 2.22 14.19
N VAL A 179 9.54 1.16 14.67
CA VAL A 179 10.16 0.11 15.47
C VAL A 179 10.24 -1.14 14.60
N LEU A 180 11.44 -1.68 14.41
CA LEU A 180 11.63 -2.93 13.68
C LEU A 180 11.10 -4.11 14.53
N PRO A 181 10.50 -5.16 13.93
CA PRO A 181 10.31 -6.41 14.65
C PRO A 181 11.66 -7.04 15.04
N GLU A 182 11.66 -7.77 16.14
CA GLU A 182 12.81 -8.58 16.61
C GLU A 182 13.03 -9.81 15.71
#